data_AF-A0A2N9LXX4-F1
#
_entry.id   AF-A0A2N9LXX4-F1
#
_cell.length_a   1.000
_cell.length_b   1.000
_cell.length_c   1.000
_cell.angle_alpha   90.00
_cell.angle_beta   90.00
_cell.angle_gamma   90.00
#
_symmetry.space_group_name_H-M   'P 1'
#
loop_
_entity.id
_entity.type
_entity.pdbx_description
1 polymer ?
#
loop_
_entity_poly.entity_id
_entity_poly.type
_entity_poly.pdbx_seq_one_letter_code
_entity_poly.pdbx_strand_id
1 'polypeptide(L)'
;MSDDSSASVAEVTSSPGARRKALAPGPWYWQAQAKDQLRVRLLYVPGNKIDVGIWWNRPGRDADVQLVFGLYGDSVELGCLTGNGFDAPGFHRLGFGTFAVNIAVQALQATCRPSLAVQGVLSNTAEAKLAADERARLEANRRAFWRRFGLDVVTLGAPPLDYLRGRVGALQVVTAGSVAGQFPRCIALGEFVAERPAGFW
;
A
#
# COMPACT_ATOMS: atom_id res chain seq x y z
N MET A 1 -23.57 0.18 42.17
CA MET A 1 -24.54 -0.02 41.09
C MET A 1 -24.58 1.30 40.33
N SER A 2 -23.50 1.63 39.64
CA SER A 2 -23.19 1.25 38.25
C SER A 2 -24.07 2.05 37.29
N ASP A 3 -23.57 3.25 36.97
CA ASP A 3 -24.06 4.14 35.94
C ASP A 3 -23.92 3.49 34.56
N ASP A 4 -25.04 3.39 33.86
CA ASP A 4 -25.13 2.84 32.51
C ASP A 4 -24.85 3.96 31.51
N SER A 5 -23.56 4.19 31.24
CA SER A 5 -23.11 5.22 30.29
C SER A 5 -23.14 4.67 28.87
N SER A 6 -24.28 4.88 28.21
CA SER A 6 -24.48 4.55 26.79
C SER A 6 -23.72 5.54 25.91
N ALA A 7 -22.50 5.19 25.51
CA ALA A 7 -21.74 5.95 24.52
C ALA A 7 -22.35 5.73 23.12
N SER A 8 -22.92 6.80 22.56
CA SER A 8 -23.43 6.85 21.19
C SER A 8 -22.27 6.68 20.19
N VAL A 9 -22.30 5.60 19.42
CA VAL A 9 -21.43 5.42 18.25
C VAL A 9 -21.87 6.41 17.18
N ALA A 10 -21.06 7.44 16.93
CA ALA A 10 -21.30 8.38 15.85
C ALA A 10 -21.17 7.65 14.51
N GLU A 11 -22.31 7.48 13.84
CA GLU A 11 -22.44 6.99 12.48
C GLU A 11 -21.79 8.02 11.53
N VAL A 12 -20.61 7.69 11.00
CA VAL A 12 -19.92 8.53 10.01
C VAL A 12 -20.69 8.42 8.70
N THR A 13 -21.66 9.31 8.53
CA THR A 13 -22.36 9.56 7.28
C THR A 13 -21.38 10.16 6.26
N SER A 14 -20.87 9.31 5.36
CA SER A 14 -20.05 9.76 4.23
C SER A 14 -20.89 10.64 3.30
N SER A 15 -20.66 11.95 3.34
CA SER A 15 -21.26 12.89 2.38
C SER A 15 -20.66 12.67 0.98
N PRO A 16 -21.48 12.39 -0.05
CA PRO A 16 -21.03 12.29 -1.43
C PRO A 16 -20.83 13.70 -1.99
N GLY A 17 -19.66 14.29 -1.76
CA GLY A 17 -19.40 15.66 -2.24
C GLY A 17 -18.04 16.26 -1.92
N ALA A 18 -17.14 15.55 -1.22
CA ALA A 18 -15.78 16.03 -1.03
C ALA A 18 -15.06 16.05 -2.39
N ARG A 19 -14.88 17.24 -2.98
CA ARG A 19 -13.96 17.49 -4.08
C ARG A 19 -12.66 16.77 -3.74
N ARG A 20 -12.30 15.73 -4.52
CA ARG A 20 -11.02 15.03 -4.36
C ARG A 20 -9.93 16.11 -4.41
N LYS A 21 -9.30 16.40 -3.28
CA LYS A 21 -8.12 17.27 -3.24
C LYS A 21 -7.10 16.59 -4.14
N ALA A 22 -6.78 17.22 -5.27
CA ALA A 22 -5.80 16.68 -6.19
C ALA A 22 -4.48 16.54 -5.44
N LEU A 23 -3.87 15.36 -5.49
CA LEU A 23 -2.60 15.09 -4.83
C LEU A 23 -1.53 15.97 -5.47
N ALA A 24 -1.07 16.99 -4.74
CA ALA A 24 -0.03 17.89 -5.24
C ALA A 24 1.35 17.21 -5.18
N PRO A 25 2.30 17.61 -6.05
CA PRO A 25 3.67 17.12 -5.98
C PRO A 25 4.30 17.36 -4.61
N GLY A 26 5.15 16.43 -4.17
CA GLY A 26 5.87 16.51 -2.90
C GLY A 26 5.47 15.43 -1.89
N PRO A 27 6.01 15.52 -0.66
CA PRO A 27 5.70 14.59 0.40
C PRO A 27 4.37 14.94 1.08
N TRP A 28 3.66 13.90 1.48
CA TRP A 28 2.41 13.91 2.19
C TRP A 28 2.49 12.91 3.34
N TYR A 29 2.00 13.29 4.50
CA TYR A 29 2.21 12.56 5.74
C TYR A 29 0.89 12.19 6.39
N TRP A 30 0.88 11.02 7.01
CA TRP A 30 -0.21 10.59 7.88
C TRP A 30 0.37 9.83 9.06
N GLN A 31 -0.22 9.99 10.23
CA GLN A 31 0.16 9.25 11.42
C GLN A 31 -1.05 8.93 12.29
N ALA A 32 -0.97 7.81 13.00
CA ALA A 32 -1.93 7.42 14.01
C ALA A 32 -1.22 6.78 15.20
N GLN A 33 -1.87 6.89 16.36
CA GLN A 33 -1.43 6.30 17.62
C GLN A 33 -2.56 5.47 18.22
N ALA A 34 -2.24 4.26 18.62
CA ALA A 34 -3.06 3.39 19.46
C ALA A 34 -2.15 2.78 20.53
N LYS A 35 -2.11 1.44 20.68
CA LYS A 35 -1.08 0.77 21.51
C LYS A 35 0.31 0.92 20.88
N ASP A 36 0.33 1.02 19.54
CA ASP A 36 1.50 1.22 18.71
C ASP A 36 1.39 2.55 17.95
N GLN A 37 2.49 2.97 17.33
CA GLN A 37 2.55 4.17 16.50
C GLN A 37 2.79 3.81 15.04
N LEU A 38 1.93 4.33 14.17
CA LEU A 38 2.03 4.16 12.71
C LEU A 38 2.28 5.51 12.05
N ARG A 39 3.35 5.60 11.27
CA ARG A 39 3.70 6.78 10.48
C ARG A 39 3.81 6.40 9.01
N VAL A 40 3.32 7.27 8.14
CA VAL A 40 3.30 7.06 6.69
C VAL A 40 3.78 8.32 5.98
N ARG A 41 4.63 8.13 4.97
CA ARG A 41 4.97 9.13 3.98
C ARG A 41 4.54 8.64 2.61
N LEU A 42 3.67 9.39 1.95
CA LEU A 42 3.40 9.29 0.52
C LEU A 42 4.20 10.40 -0.18
N LEU A 43 5.14 10.04 -1.05
CA LEU A 43 5.87 10.98 -1.89
C LEU A 43 5.39 10.83 -3.33
N TYR A 44 4.86 11.91 -3.90
CA TYR A 44 4.49 11.98 -5.32
C TYR A 44 5.44 12.91 -6.07
N VAL A 45 6.16 12.36 -7.05
CA VAL A 45 7.03 13.11 -7.97
C VAL A 45 6.53 12.89 -9.39
N PRO A 46 5.84 13.87 -10.00
CA PRO A 46 5.31 13.75 -11.36
C PRO A 46 6.39 13.30 -12.36
N GLY A 47 6.04 12.34 -13.22
CA GLY A 47 6.95 11.81 -14.25
C GLY A 47 8.16 11.05 -13.69
N ASN A 48 8.17 10.70 -12.40
CA ASN A 48 9.25 9.95 -11.78
C ASN A 48 8.72 8.81 -10.92
N LYS A 49 8.03 9.09 -9.79
CA LYS A 49 7.59 8.03 -8.88
C LYS A 49 6.43 8.40 -7.95
N ILE A 50 5.78 7.36 -7.45
CA ILE A 50 5.02 7.34 -6.19
C ILE A 50 5.77 6.42 -5.22
N ASP A 51 6.04 6.90 -4.02
CA ASP A 51 6.83 6.19 -2.99
C ASP A 51 6.07 6.26 -1.66
N VAL A 52 5.66 5.10 -1.15
CA VAL A 52 4.96 4.95 0.12
C VAL A 52 5.91 4.29 1.11
N GLY A 53 6.33 5.04 2.11
CA GLY A 53 7.09 4.55 3.26
C GLY A 53 6.21 4.44 4.50
N ILE A 54 6.34 3.34 5.23
CA ILE A 54 5.64 3.08 6.50
C ILE A 54 6.67 2.81 7.59
N TRP A 55 6.49 3.46 8.74
CA TRP A 55 7.29 3.28 9.94
C TRP A 55 6.41 2.86 11.12
N TRP A 56 6.84 1.82 11.84
CA TRP A 56 6.12 1.20 12.94
C TRP A 56 6.90 1.33 14.25
N ASN A 57 6.33 2.01 15.24
CA ASN A 57 6.89 2.25 16.58
C ASN A 57 8.24 2.98 16.65
N ARG A 58 8.98 3.06 15.56
CA ARG A 58 10.27 3.74 15.50
C ARG A 58 10.28 4.72 14.34
N PRO A 59 10.74 5.94 14.58
CA PRO A 59 11.06 6.85 13.50
C PRO A 59 12.50 6.56 13.04
N GLY A 60 12.77 6.49 11.74
CA GLY A 60 14.10 6.13 11.22
C GLY A 60 14.31 6.54 9.76
N ARG A 61 15.55 6.42 9.27
CA ARG A 61 15.89 6.75 7.88
C ARG A 61 15.16 5.84 6.88
N ASP A 62 15.11 4.56 7.20
CA ASP A 62 14.55 3.53 6.35
C ASP A 62 13.15 3.16 6.83
N ALA A 63 12.22 3.01 5.89
CA ALA A 63 10.88 2.55 6.19
C ALA A 63 10.89 1.06 6.53
N ASP A 64 10.06 0.65 7.49
CA ASP A 64 9.86 -0.77 7.81
C ASP A 64 9.17 -1.51 6.66
N VAL A 65 8.25 -0.83 5.95
CA VAL A 65 7.65 -1.30 4.71
C VAL A 65 7.72 -0.18 3.67
N GLN A 66 8.21 -0.48 2.47
CA GLN A 66 8.31 0.47 1.37
C GLN A 66 7.67 -0.08 0.10
N LEU A 67 6.91 0.76 -0.59
CA LEU A 67 6.35 0.50 -1.90
C LEU A 67 6.73 1.63 -2.85
N VAL A 68 7.26 1.30 -4.02
CA VAL A 68 7.60 2.28 -5.05
C VAL A 68 6.99 1.90 -6.39
N PHE A 69 6.31 2.85 -7.02
CA PHE A 69 5.93 2.80 -8.42
C PHE A 69 6.71 3.86 -9.20
N GLY A 70 7.39 3.46 -10.27
CA GLY A 70 7.93 4.37 -11.28
C GLY A 70 6.81 4.89 -12.18
N LEU A 71 6.86 6.18 -12.52
CA LEU A 71 5.89 6.84 -13.38
C LEU A 71 6.56 7.23 -14.71
N TYR A 72 6.11 6.61 -15.79
CA TYR A 72 6.58 6.86 -17.14
C TYR A 72 5.44 7.45 -17.99
N GLY A 73 5.76 7.99 -19.17
CA GLY A 73 4.78 8.71 -20.00
C GLY A 73 3.57 7.86 -20.43
N ASP A 74 3.78 6.57 -20.62
CA ASP A 74 2.80 5.60 -21.11
C ASP A 74 2.49 4.44 -20.14
N SER A 75 3.20 4.37 -19.02
CA SER A 75 3.14 3.23 -18.11
C SER A 75 3.52 3.61 -16.67
N VAL A 76 3.08 2.75 -15.75
CA VAL A 76 3.45 2.75 -14.34
C VAL A 76 4.09 1.41 -14.05
N GLU A 77 5.26 1.42 -13.43
CA GLU A 77 5.99 0.19 -13.13
C GLU A 77 6.13 0.00 -11.62
N LEU A 78 5.74 -1.16 -11.09
CA LEU A 78 6.07 -1.56 -9.73
C LEU A 78 7.59 -1.74 -9.64
N GLY A 79 8.25 -0.83 -8.93
CA GLY A 79 9.68 -0.91 -8.66
C GLY A 79 9.96 -1.90 -7.53
N CYS A 80 9.31 -1.73 -6.38
CA CYS A 80 9.46 -2.65 -5.26
C CYS A 80 8.28 -2.61 -4.30
N LEU A 81 8.11 -3.71 -3.55
CA LEU A 81 7.35 -3.78 -2.30
C LEU A 81 8.20 -4.60 -1.32
N THR A 82 8.75 -3.97 -0.30
CA THR A 82 9.72 -4.57 0.63
C THR A 82 9.24 -4.50 2.08
N GLY A 83 9.82 -5.35 2.94
CA GLY A 83 9.59 -5.32 4.38
C GLY A 83 8.31 -6.04 4.86
N ASN A 84 7.51 -6.62 3.96
CA ASN A 84 6.28 -7.34 4.29
C ASN A 84 6.23 -8.80 3.77
N GLY A 85 7.37 -9.31 3.29
CA GLY A 85 7.55 -10.68 2.81
C GLY A 85 7.52 -11.71 3.96
N PHE A 86 7.51 -13.00 3.62
CA PHE A 86 7.52 -14.09 4.62
C PHE A 86 8.78 -14.09 5.50
N ASP A 87 9.86 -13.51 4.97
CA ASP A 87 11.15 -13.26 5.60
C ASP A 87 11.14 -12.08 6.59
N ALA A 88 10.04 -11.33 6.66
CA ALA A 88 9.81 -10.22 7.60
C ALA A 88 8.62 -10.54 8.54
N PRO A 89 8.77 -11.47 9.50
CA PRO A 89 7.65 -11.96 10.32
C PRO A 89 6.96 -10.87 11.17
N GLY A 90 7.68 -9.80 11.51
CA GLY A 90 7.12 -8.65 12.23
C GLY A 90 6.11 -7.82 11.43
N PHE A 91 5.99 -8.04 10.12
CA PHE A 91 5.11 -7.28 9.23
C PHE A 91 4.30 -8.18 8.28
N HIS A 92 4.75 -9.42 8.04
CA HIS A 92 4.06 -10.38 7.19
C HIS A 92 2.66 -10.69 7.71
N ARG A 93 1.66 -10.66 6.82
CA ARG A 93 0.24 -10.94 7.13
C ARG A 93 -0.40 -10.01 8.19
N LEU A 94 0.26 -8.91 8.55
CA LEU A 94 -0.29 -7.90 9.46
C LEU A 94 -0.95 -6.72 8.73
N GLY A 95 -1.18 -6.82 7.43
CA GLY A 95 -1.92 -5.82 6.65
C GLY A 95 -1.10 -4.64 6.12
N PHE A 96 0.17 -4.49 6.49
CA PHE A 96 1.04 -3.40 6.05
C PHE A 96 1.20 -3.32 4.52
N GLY A 97 1.43 -4.46 3.86
CA GLY A 97 1.52 -4.50 2.40
C GLY A 97 0.24 -4.03 1.72
N THR A 98 -0.93 -4.43 2.23
CA THR A 98 -2.21 -3.94 1.69
C THR A 98 -2.41 -2.46 1.93
N PHE A 99 -2.01 -1.96 3.09
CA PHE A 99 -2.10 -0.54 3.40
C PHE A 99 -1.25 0.31 2.45
N ALA A 100 0.01 -0.10 2.21
CA ALA A 100 0.88 0.56 1.25
C ALA A 100 0.26 0.59 -0.16
N VAL A 101 -0.25 -0.54 -0.64
CA VAL A 101 -0.86 -0.64 -1.98
C VAL A 101 -2.14 0.20 -2.07
N ASN A 102 -2.99 0.24 -1.03
CA ASN A 102 -4.17 1.09 -1.01
C ASN A 102 -3.83 2.58 -1.16
N ILE A 103 -2.78 3.05 -0.50
CA ILE A 103 -2.32 4.44 -0.61
C ILE A 103 -1.82 4.71 -2.04
N ALA A 104 -1.00 3.82 -2.58
CA ALA A 104 -0.47 3.95 -3.94
C ALA A 104 -1.57 3.89 -5.02
N VAL A 105 -2.55 2.99 -4.89
CA VAL A 105 -3.69 2.88 -5.81
C VAL A 105 -4.47 4.19 -5.83
N GLN A 106 -4.79 4.77 -4.67
CA GLN A 106 -5.48 6.05 -4.62
C GLN A 106 -4.64 7.16 -5.26
N ALA A 107 -3.33 7.20 -5.00
CA ALA A 107 -2.44 8.20 -5.58
C ALA A 107 -2.35 8.07 -7.11
N LEU A 108 -2.26 6.85 -7.64
CA LEU A 108 -2.29 6.57 -9.07
C LEU A 108 -3.62 7.02 -9.70
N GLN A 109 -4.75 6.67 -9.09
CA GLN A 109 -6.07 7.09 -9.58
C GLN A 109 -6.30 8.60 -9.51
N ALA A 110 -5.62 9.31 -8.60
CA ALA A 110 -5.69 10.76 -8.48
C ALA A 110 -4.80 11.50 -9.48
N THR A 111 -3.76 10.86 -10.01
CA THR A 111 -2.67 11.54 -10.76
C THR A 111 -2.43 11.00 -12.16
N CYS A 112 -2.91 9.80 -12.47
CA CYS A 112 -2.66 9.11 -13.73
C CYS A 112 -3.96 8.89 -14.52
N ARG A 113 -3.82 8.78 -15.85
CA ARG A 113 -4.95 8.46 -16.74
C ARG A 113 -5.45 7.04 -16.47
N PRO A 114 -6.77 6.79 -16.42
CA PRO A 114 -7.31 5.45 -16.18
C PRO A 114 -6.83 4.36 -17.16
N SER A 115 -6.50 4.75 -18.41
CA SER A 115 -6.03 3.83 -19.44
C SER A 115 -4.56 3.42 -19.30
N LEU A 116 -3.77 4.10 -18.46
CA LEU A 116 -2.33 3.88 -18.30
C LEU A 116 -2.06 2.45 -17.81
N ALA A 117 -1.10 1.78 -18.43
CA ALA A 117 -0.72 0.42 -18.07
C ALA A 117 -0.02 0.42 -16.70
N VAL A 118 -0.35 -0.57 -15.87
CA VAL A 118 0.39 -0.88 -14.64
C VAL A 118 1.10 -2.20 -14.87
N GLN A 119 2.41 -2.23 -14.68
CA GLN A 119 3.23 -3.40 -14.90
C GLN A 119 4.34 -3.52 -13.85
N GLY A 120 5.11 -4.61 -13.87
CA GLY A 120 6.31 -4.74 -13.06
C GLY A 120 6.72 -6.20 -12.91
N VAL A 121 7.97 -6.44 -12.55
CA VAL A 121 8.50 -7.78 -12.32
C VAL A 121 8.37 -8.13 -10.84
N LEU A 122 7.72 -9.25 -10.54
CA LEU A 122 7.66 -9.80 -9.19
C LEU A 122 8.82 -10.78 -9.02
N SER A 123 9.96 -10.27 -8.55
CA SER A 123 11.10 -11.11 -8.17
C SER A 123 11.13 -11.28 -6.66
N ASN A 124 11.16 -12.52 -6.18
CA ASN A 124 11.46 -12.81 -4.78
C ASN A 124 12.65 -13.78 -4.67
N THR A 125 13.83 -13.22 -4.43
CA THR A 125 15.07 -13.99 -4.31
C THR A 125 15.14 -14.79 -3.01
N ALA A 126 14.35 -14.44 -1.98
CA ALA A 126 14.32 -15.15 -0.70
C ALA A 126 13.73 -16.56 -0.83
N GLU A 127 12.97 -16.86 -1.90
CA GLU A 127 12.31 -18.16 -2.11
C GLU A 127 13.22 -19.22 -2.75
N ALA A 128 14.44 -18.86 -3.18
CA ALA A 128 15.33 -19.74 -3.94
C ALA A 128 15.71 -21.02 -3.18
N LYS A 129 15.80 -20.94 -1.85
CA LYS A 129 16.19 -22.06 -0.97
C LYS A 129 15.00 -22.84 -0.39
N LEU A 130 13.77 -22.41 -0.67
CA LEU A 130 12.56 -23.06 -0.15
C LEU A 130 12.24 -24.34 -0.93
N ALA A 131 11.61 -25.28 -0.24
CA ALA A 131 11.02 -26.47 -0.83
C ALA A 131 9.95 -26.11 -1.88
N ALA A 132 9.74 -26.99 -2.85
CA ALA A 132 8.90 -26.72 -4.01
C ALA A 132 7.42 -26.46 -3.66
N ASP A 133 6.89 -27.19 -2.69
CA ASP A 133 5.53 -27.05 -2.15
C ASP A 133 5.34 -25.72 -1.43
N GLU A 134 6.33 -25.31 -0.61
CA GLU A 134 6.29 -24.03 0.07
C GLU A 134 6.37 -22.85 -0.91
N ARG A 135 7.21 -22.98 -1.94
CA ARG A 135 7.31 -21.98 -3.02
C ARG A 135 5.98 -21.84 -3.76
N ALA A 136 5.36 -22.95 -4.14
CA ALA A 136 4.05 -22.93 -4.81
C ALA A 136 2.97 -22.28 -3.93
N ARG A 137 2.98 -22.54 -2.62
CA ARG A 137 2.07 -21.91 -1.65
C ARG A 137 2.29 -20.39 -1.57
N LEU A 138 3.54 -19.92 -1.51
CA LEU A 138 3.86 -18.50 -1.47
C LEU A 138 3.49 -17.79 -2.78
N GLU A 139 3.72 -18.45 -3.92
CA GLU A 139 3.32 -17.96 -5.22
C GLU A 139 1.79 -17.80 -5.32
N ALA A 140 1.02 -18.80 -4.91
CA ALA A 140 -0.44 -18.72 -4.88
C ALA A 140 -0.94 -17.55 -4.01
N ASN A 141 -0.32 -17.34 -2.84
CA ASN A 141 -0.64 -16.21 -1.96
C ASN A 141 -0.31 -14.85 -2.59
N ARG A 142 0.84 -14.74 -3.27
CA ARG A 142 1.25 -13.52 -3.99
C ARG A 142 0.28 -13.19 -5.12
N ARG A 143 -0.13 -14.18 -5.91
CA ARG A 143 -1.15 -14.00 -6.96
C ARG A 143 -2.48 -13.54 -6.37
N ALA A 144 -2.93 -14.18 -5.30
CA ALA A 144 -4.16 -13.79 -4.60
C ALA A 144 -4.08 -12.38 -4.00
N PHE A 145 -2.92 -12.00 -3.46
CA PHE A 145 -2.69 -10.66 -2.92
C PHE A 145 -2.89 -9.58 -3.98
N TRP A 146 -2.21 -9.69 -5.13
CA TRP A 146 -2.28 -8.67 -6.18
C TRP A 146 -3.64 -8.60 -6.88
N ARG A 147 -4.31 -9.74 -7.08
CA ARG A 147 -5.66 -9.79 -7.68
C ARG A 147 -6.69 -8.97 -6.92
N ARG A 148 -6.56 -8.85 -5.59
CA ARG A 148 -7.46 -8.03 -4.77
C ARG A 148 -7.43 -6.55 -5.13
N PHE A 149 -6.38 -6.09 -5.79
CA PHE A 149 -6.24 -4.70 -6.25
C PHE A 149 -6.54 -4.55 -7.74
N GLY A 150 -7.11 -5.56 -8.40
CA GLY A 150 -7.36 -5.53 -9.84
C GLY A 150 -6.10 -5.73 -10.70
N LEU A 151 -5.07 -6.37 -10.14
CA LEU A 151 -3.82 -6.67 -10.84
C LEU A 151 -3.66 -8.18 -11.05
N ASP A 152 -3.35 -8.56 -12.28
CA ASP A 152 -3.04 -9.93 -12.64
C ASP A 152 -1.55 -10.20 -12.47
N VAL A 153 -1.24 -11.46 -12.16
CA VAL A 153 0.13 -11.97 -12.18
C VAL A 153 0.20 -13.03 -13.26
N VAL A 154 1.03 -12.80 -14.27
CA VAL A 154 1.26 -13.70 -15.40
C VAL A 154 2.70 -14.18 -15.41
N THR A 155 2.92 -15.46 -15.66
CA THR A 155 4.27 -16.03 -15.75
C THR A 155 4.66 -16.13 -17.20
N LEU A 156 5.80 -15.55 -17.58
CA LEU A 156 6.28 -15.51 -18.96
C LEU A 156 7.77 -15.86 -19.02
N GLY A 157 8.21 -16.33 -20.19
CA GLY A 157 9.62 -16.54 -20.51
C GLY A 157 10.20 -17.88 -20.05
N ALA A 158 11.48 -18.08 -20.42
CA ALA A 158 12.34 -19.18 -19.99
C ALA A 158 13.73 -18.59 -19.65
N PRO A 159 14.13 -18.51 -18.36
CA PRO A 159 13.42 -18.98 -17.18
C PRO A 159 12.12 -18.20 -16.89
N PRO A 160 11.13 -18.83 -16.22
CA PRO A 160 9.86 -18.19 -15.93
C PRO A 160 10.04 -17.02 -14.95
N LEU A 161 9.47 -15.87 -15.30
CA LEU A 161 9.36 -14.70 -14.43
C LEU A 161 7.89 -14.30 -14.25
N ASP A 162 7.54 -13.90 -13.04
CA ASP A 162 6.22 -13.38 -12.72
C ASP A 162 6.14 -11.88 -13.03
N TYR A 163 5.13 -11.50 -13.80
CA TYR A 163 4.85 -10.13 -14.17
C TYR A 163 3.51 -9.70 -13.60
N LEU A 164 3.51 -8.58 -12.90
CA LEU A 164 2.30 -7.85 -12.53
C LEU A 164 1.76 -7.12 -13.76
N ARG A 165 0.45 -7.16 -13.99
CA ARG A 165 -0.20 -6.47 -15.12
C ARG A 165 -1.57 -5.93 -14.74
N GLY A 166 -1.92 -4.76 -15.25
CA GLY A 166 -3.26 -4.18 -15.14
C GLY A 166 -3.32 -2.77 -15.71
N ARG A 167 -4.34 -2.01 -15.29
CA ARG A 167 -4.54 -0.61 -15.69
C ARG A 167 -4.98 0.22 -14.49
N VAL A 168 -4.61 1.50 -14.46
CA VAL A 168 -4.94 2.42 -13.37
C VAL A 168 -6.45 2.45 -13.07
N GLY A 169 -7.28 2.49 -14.12
CA GLY A 169 -8.75 2.54 -13.99
C GLY A 169 -9.40 1.26 -13.46
N ALA A 170 -8.69 0.13 -13.53
CA ALA A 170 -9.16 -1.15 -13.00
C ALA A 170 -8.68 -1.41 -11.57
N LEU A 171 -7.79 -0.56 -11.02
CA LEU A 171 -7.27 -0.72 -9.68
C LEU A 171 -8.38 -0.58 -8.64
N GLN A 172 -8.27 -1.38 -7.58
CA GLN A 172 -9.24 -1.39 -6.48
C GLN A 172 -8.53 -1.18 -5.15
N VAL A 173 -9.18 -0.45 -4.25
CA VAL A 173 -8.77 -0.36 -2.84
C VAL A 173 -9.43 -1.48 -2.05
N VAL A 174 -8.67 -2.06 -1.13
CA VAL A 174 -9.11 -3.15 -0.26
C VAL A 174 -9.40 -2.58 1.12
N THR A 175 -10.66 -2.28 1.41
CA THR A 175 -11.08 -1.58 2.64
C THR A 175 -11.21 -2.50 3.86
N ALA A 176 -11.54 -3.77 3.64
CA ALA A 176 -11.79 -4.71 4.75
C ALA A 176 -10.51 -5.11 5.50
N GLY A 177 -10.61 -5.12 6.84
CA GLY A 177 -9.58 -5.54 7.79
C GLY A 177 -8.74 -4.38 8.33
N SER A 178 -7.70 -4.72 9.09
CA SER A 178 -6.85 -3.75 9.79
C SER A 178 -5.36 -3.96 9.51
N VAL A 179 -4.55 -2.96 9.88
CA VAL A 179 -3.10 -3.04 10.01
C VAL A 179 -2.77 -3.33 11.47
N ALA A 180 -2.00 -4.39 11.70
CA ALA A 180 -1.58 -4.86 13.02
C ALA A 180 -2.73 -5.01 14.03
N GLY A 181 -3.95 -5.31 13.55
CA GLY A 181 -5.14 -5.46 14.40
C GLY A 181 -5.72 -4.14 14.93
N GLN A 182 -5.19 -2.97 14.54
CA GLN A 182 -5.47 -1.70 15.22
C GLN A 182 -5.89 -0.57 14.31
N PHE A 183 -5.19 -0.39 13.20
CA PHE A 183 -5.40 0.75 12.32
C PHE A 183 -6.26 0.35 11.12
N PRO A 184 -7.08 1.25 10.58
CA PRO A 184 -7.81 0.98 9.35
C PRO A 184 -6.83 0.65 8.21
N ARG A 185 -7.20 -0.32 7.39
CA ARG A 185 -6.38 -0.76 6.25
C ARG A 185 -6.46 0.18 5.05
N CYS A 186 -7.39 1.12 5.06
CA CYS A 186 -7.56 2.14 4.03
C CYS A 186 -7.82 3.49 4.70
N ILE A 187 -7.06 4.49 4.29
CA ILE A 187 -7.19 5.89 4.70
C ILE A 187 -7.34 6.71 3.41
N ALA A 188 -8.25 7.68 3.41
CA ALA A 188 -8.45 8.55 2.26
C ALA A 188 -7.26 9.50 2.08
N LEU A 189 -6.87 9.81 0.84
CA LEU A 189 -5.78 10.76 0.56
C LEU A 189 -6.01 12.15 1.20
N GLY A 190 -7.26 12.54 1.42
CA GLY A 190 -7.61 13.81 2.08
C GLY A 190 -7.16 13.91 3.54
N GLU A 191 -6.90 12.77 4.20
CA GLU A 191 -6.40 12.70 5.57
C GLU A 191 -4.88 12.95 5.67
N PHE A 192 -4.18 12.98 4.53
CA PHE A 192 -2.75 13.28 4.52
C PHE A 192 -2.53 14.80 4.53
N VAL A 193 -1.47 15.21 5.22
CA VAL A 193 -1.03 16.61 5.32
C VAL A 193 0.29 16.82 4.59
N ALA A 194 0.46 17.98 3.94
CA ALA A 194 1.70 18.33 3.24
C ALA A 194 2.80 18.81 4.21
N GLU A 195 2.40 19.42 5.32
CA GLU A 195 3.33 19.79 6.39
C GLU A 195 3.81 18.54 7.12
N ARG A 196 5.12 18.43 7.32
CA ARG A 196 5.71 17.31 8.04
C ARG A 196 5.32 17.36 9.51
N PRO A 197 4.59 16.36 10.05
CA PRO A 197 4.21 16.36 11.45
C PRO A 197 5.43 16.27 12.37
N ALA A 198 5.30 16.80 13.58
CA ALA A 198 6.30 16.65 14.63
C ALA A 198 6.58 15.15 14.88
N GLY A 199 7.87 14.78 14.88
CA GLY A 199 8.30 13.38 15.07
C GLY A 199 8.42 12.55 13.77
N PHE A 200 8.35 13.18 12.59
CA PHE A 200 8.91 12.66 11.35
C PHE A 200 10.32 13.23 11.14
N TRP A 201 11.32 12.35 10.92
CA TRP A 201 12.69 12.76 10.58
C TRP A 201 12.86 13.06 9.09
#